data_AF-A0A3B9SU15-F1
#
_entry.id   AF-A0A3B9SU15-F1
#
_cell.length_a   1.000
_cell.length_b   1.000
_cell.length_c   1.000
_cell.angle_alpha   90.00
_cell.angle_beta   90.00
_cell.angle_gamma   90.00
#
_symmetry.space_group_name_H-M   'P 1'
#
loop_
_entity.id
_entity.type
_entity.pdbx_description
1 polymer ?
#
loop_
_entity_poly.entity_id
_entity_poly.type
_entity_poly.pdbx_seq_one_letter_code
_entity_poly.pdbx_strand_id
1 'polypeptide(L)'
;MVVYPGATYTGAVNGLKAWWNIVFPSLLPFFIASELLINLGVVHFMGVLLEPVMRPLFNVPGTGSFVMAIGYTSGYPVGAMITARLRLQRLCTRIEGERLLVFTNNSSPLFMLVAVAAGMFHNPSLGPLIIFSHYLANLTLGFCLRYYGCKDPETITLPK
;
A
#
# COMPACT_ATOMS: atom_id res chain seq x y z
N MET A 1 29.09 -10.99 -9.20
CA MET A 1 29.09 -12.26 -9.97
C MET A 1 30.48 -12.70 -10.40
N VAL A 2 31.19 -11.97 -11.27
CA VAL A 2 32.48 -12.44 -11.84
C VAL A 2 33.63 -12.45 -10.83
N VAL A 3 33.73 -11.45 -9.95
CA VAL A 3 34.84 -11.31 -8.99
C VAL A 3 34.61 -12.09 -7.68
N TYR A 4 33.35 -12.20 -7.24
CA TYR A 4 32.95 -12.93 -6.02
C TYR A 4 31.77 -13.88 -6.30
N PRO A 5 31.99 -14.98 -7.03
CA PRO A 5 30.92 -15.88 -7.47
C PRO A 5 30.28 -16.62 -6.29
N GLY A 6 31.07 -17.10 -5.31
CA GLY A 6 30.57 -17.81 -4.14
C GLY A 6 29.62 -16.97 -3.27
N ALA A 7 30.04 -15.75 -2.91
CA ALA A 7 29.19 -14.83 -2.16
C ALA A 7 27.89 -14.47 -2.91
N THR A 8 27.98 -14.32 -4.24
CA THR A 8 26.78 -14.06 -5.05
C THR A 8 25.84 -15.28 -5.05
N TYR A 9 26.37 -16.50 -5.21
CA TYR A 9 25.59 -17.74 -5.21
C TYR A 9 24.87 -17.94 -3.87
N THR A 10 25.60 -17.81 -2.76
CA THR A 10 25.02 -17.92 -1.42
C THR A 10 23.96 -16.84 -1.18
N GLY A 11 24.22 -15.60 -1.60
CA GLY A 11 23.24 -14.50 -1.53
C GLY A 11 21.97 -14.81 -2.32
N ALA A 12 22.10 -15.32 -3.55
CA ALA A 12 20.97 -15.69 -4.40
C ALA A 12 20.14 -16.84 -3.80
N VAL A 13 20.79 -17.89 -3.28
CA VAL A 13 20.12 -19.02 -2.61
C VAL A 13 19.39 -18.54 -1.35
N ASN A 14 20.00 -17.66 -0.56
CA ASN A 14 19.37 -17.09 0.63
C ASN A 14 18.18 -16.21 0.27
N GLY A 15 18.30 -15.39 -0.78
CA GLY A 15 17.19 -14.59 -1.31
C GLY A 15 16.02 -15.47 -1.78
N LEU A 16 16.30 -16.55 -2.52
CA LEU A 16 15.28 -17.49 -2.98
C LEU A 16 14.59 -18.22 -1.81
N LYS A 17 15.36 -18.65 -0.81
CA LYS A 17 14.82 -19.28 0.42
C LYS A 17 13.93 -18.32 1.19
N ALA A 18 14.35 -17.06 1.35
CA ALA A 18 13.55 -16.04 2.01
C ALA A 18 12.25 -15.78 1.24
N TRP A 19 12.33 -15.70 -0.10
CA TRP A 19 11.14 -15.54 -0.93
C TRP A 19 10.18 -16.74 -0.78
N TRP A 20 10.66 -17.97 -0.91
CA TRP A 20 9.82 -19.17 -0.86
C TRP A 20 9.22 -19.44 0.52
N ASN A 21 10.02 -19.29 1.60
CA ASN A 21 9.60 -19.67 2.94
C ASN A 21 8.83 -18.57 3.67
N ILE A 22 9.03 -17.30 3.28
CA ILE A 22 8.46 -16.15 3.99
C ILE A 22 7.54 -15.37 3.08
N VAL A 23 8.06 -14.83 1.97
CA VAL A 23 7.34 -13.87 1.13
C VAL A 23 6.14 -14.51 0.42
N PHE A 24 6.33 -15.67 -0.22
CA PHE A 24 5.29 -16.36 -0.96
C PHE A 24 4.10 -16.79 -0.07
N PRO A 25 4.30 -17.55 1.02
CA PRO A 25 3.20 -18.00 1.86
C PRO A 25 2.53 -16.86 2.64
N SER A 26 3.23 -15.75 2.93
CA SER A 26 2.61 -14.60 3.59
C SER A 26 1.82 -13.71 2.63
N LEU A 27 2.28 -13.47 1.40
CA LEU A 27 1.59 -12.59 0.46
C LEU A 27 0.44 -13.27 -0.30
N LEU A 28 0.58 -14.56 -0.62
CA LEU A 28 -0.41 -15.28 -1.42
C LEU A 28 -1.84 -15.24 -0.83
N PRO A 29 -2.07 -15.47 0.47
CA PRO A 29 -3.42 -15.37 1.05
C PRO A 29 -4.02 -13.97 0.92
N PHE A 30 -3.21 -12.92 1.12
CA PHE A 30 -3.67 -11.53 0.93
C PHE A 30 -4.01 -11.25 -0.53
N PHE A 31 -3.26 -11.81 -1.48
CA PHE A 31 -3.54 -11.65 -2.90
C PHE A 31 -4.88 -12.29 -3.28
N ILE A 32 -5.12 -13.51 -2.82
CA ILE A 32 -6.39 -14.23 -3.04
C ILE A 32 -7.55 -13.46 -2.40
N ALA A 33 -7.41 -13.04 -1.14
CA ALA A 33 -8.45 -12.28 -0.45
C ALA A 33 -8.75 -10.94 -1.13
N SER A 34 -7.72 -10.22 -1.58
CA SER A 34 -7.90 -8.95 -2.30
C SER A 34 -8.62 -9.13 -3.63
N GLU A 35 -8.31 -10.17 -4.41
CA GLU A 35 -9.05 -10.50 -5.62
C GLU A 35 -10.50 -10.84 -5.32
N LEU A 36 -10.74 -11.65 -4.29
CA LEU A 36 -12.09 -12.01 -3.91
C LEU A 36 -12.90 -10.75 -3.55
N LEU A 37 -12.35 -9.83 -2.76
CA LEU A 37 -13.02 -8.60 -2.36
C LEU A 37 -13.26 -7.63 -3.53
N ILE A 38 -12.32 -7.54 -4.49
CA ILE A 38 -12.47 -6.73 -5.71
C ILE A 38 -13.60 -7.31 -6.57
N ASN A 39 -13.56 -8.61 -6.85
CA ASN A 39 -14.53 -9.28 -7.72
C ASN A 39 -15.92 -9.42 -7.07
N LEU A 40 -16.01 -9.49 -5.74
CA LEU A 40 -17.28 -9.45 -5.00
C LEU A 40 -17.89 -8.04 -4.92
N GLY A 41 -17.20 -7.01 -5.43
CA GLY A 41 -17.70 -5.63 -5.43
C GLY A 41 -17.60 -4.90 -4.08
N VAL A 42 -16.98 -5.50 -3.06
CA VAL A 42 -16.78 -4.87 -1.74
C VAL A 42 -15.96 -3.60 -1.86
N VAL A 43 -14.96 -3.59 -2.74
CA VAL A 43 -14.13 -2.41 -3.04
C VAL A 43 -14.96 -1.27 -3.62
N HIS A 44 -15.92 -1.58 -4.48
CA HIS A 44 -16.80 -0.58 -5.05
C HIS A 44 -17.77 -0.01 -3.99
N PHE A 45 -18.34 -0.88 -3.14
CA PHE A 45 -19.19 -0.47 -2.03
C PHE A 45 -18.47 0.46 -1.03
N MET A 46 -17.28 0.04 -0.58
CA MET A 46 -16.38 0.87 0.24
C MET A 46 -15.99 2.16 -0.47
N GLY A 47 -15.83 2.09 -1.79
CA GLY A 47 -15.52 3.22 -2.64
C GLY A 47 -16.61 4.28 -2.58
N VAL A 48 -17.87 3.90 -2.83
CA VAL A 48 -19.03 4.81 -2.79
C VAL A 48 -19.21 5.40 -1.38
N LEU A 49 -19.04 4.60 -0.33
CA LEU A 49 -19.21 5.05 1.05
C LEU A 49 -18.17 6.10 1.47
N LEU A 50 -16.92 5.92 1.04
CA LEU A 50 -15.79 6.76 1.47
C LEU A 50 -15.38 7.81 0.42
N GLU A 51 -15.95 7.78 -0.78
CA GLU A 51 -15.80 8.83 -1.80
C GLU A 51 -16.02 10.26 -1.29
N PRO A 52 -17.07 10.57 -0.49
CA PRO A 52 -17.25 11.93 0.05
C PRO A 52 -16.14 12.39 1.00
N VAL A 53 -15.28 11.48 1.46
CA VAL A 53 -14.10 11.78 2.29
C VAL A 53 -12.84 11.82 1.42
N MET A 54 -12.62 10.79 0.58
CA MET A 54 -11.41 10.65 -0.22
C MET A 54 -11.23 11.75 -1.28
N ARG A 55 -12.32 12.14 -1.96
CA ARG A 55 -12.28 13.14 -3.03
C ARG A 55 -11.92 14.55 -2.51
N PRO A 56 -12.53 15.08 -1.44
CA PRO A 56 -12.16 16.39 -0.92
C PRO A 56 -10.87 16.40 -0.09
N LEU A 57 -10.44 15.30 0.53
CA LEU A 57 -9.19 15.31 1.31
C LEU A 57 -7.95 15.03 0.47
N PHE A 58 -8.03 14.06 -0.44
CA PHE A 58 -6.86 13.52 -1.15
C PHE A 58 -6.96 13.63 -2.67
N ASN A 59 -8.13 13.99 -3.21
CA ASN A 59 -8.38 14.08 -4.66
C ASN A 59 -8.02 12.76 -5.39
N VAL A 60 -8.47 11.65 -4.81
CA VAL A 60 -8.33 10.27 -5.33
C VAL A 60 -9.74 9.65 -5.44
N PRO A 61 -9.93 8.61 -6.28
CA PRO A 61 -11.26 8.02 -6.47
C PRO A 61 -11.73 7.31 -5.21
N GLY A 62 -13.05 7.13 -5.07
CA GLY A 62 -13.64 6.39 -3.96
C GLY A 62 -12.98 5.01 -3.79
N THR A 63 -12.70 4.29 -4.88
CA THR A 63 -11.99 2.98 -4.88
C THR A 63 -10.62 3.02 -4.19
N GLY A 64 -9.98 4.20 -4.12
CA GLY A 64 -8.75 4.43 -3.37
C GLY A 64 -8.90 4.31 -1.85
N SER A 65 -10.12 4.38 -1.31
CA SER A 65 -10.40 4.17 0.12
C SER A 65 -10.03 2.75 0.57
N PHE A 66 -10.26 1.76 -0.30
CA PHE A 66 -9.89 0.37 -0.04
C PHE A 66 -8.37 0.19 -0.01
N VAL A 67 -7.66 0.85 -0.93
CA VAL A 67 -6.19 0.88 -0.94
C VAL A 67 -5.67 1.50 0.34
N MET A 68 -6.29 2.58 0.83
CA MET A 68 -5.93 3.20 2.10
C MET A 68 -6.16 2.25 3.27
N ALA A 69 -7.33 1.61 3.36
CA ALA A 69 -7.64 0.67 4.43
C ALA A 69 -6.67 -0.52 4.48
N ILE A 70 -6.37 -1.13 3.32
CA ILE A 70 -5.42 -2.24 3.25
C ILE A 70 -3.98 -1.76 3.43
N GLY A 71 -3.61 -0.61 2.88
CA GLY A 71 -2.27 -0.04 3.02
C GLY A 71 -1.93 0.21 4.48
N TYR A 72 -2.85 0.77 5.26
CA TYR A 72 -2.63 1.05 6.68
C TYR A 72 -2.74 -0.20 7.56
N THR A 73 -3.45 -1.25 7.17
CA THR A 73 -3.53 -2.50 7.96
C THR A 73 -2.40 -3.48 7.63
N SER A 74 -2.08 -3.65 6.35
CA SER A 74 -1.09 -4.63 5.87
C SER A 74 0.28 -4.04 5.57
N GLY A 75 0.39 -2.73 5.34
CA GLY A 75 1.63 -2.08 4.93
C GLY A 75 2.10 -2.41 3.50
N TYR A 76 3.36 -2.07 3.22
CA TYR A 76 4.04 -2.45 2.00
C TYR A 76 4.30 -3.97 1.94
N PRO A 77 4.27 -4.60 0.76
CA PRO A 77 4.04 -4.06 -0.58
C PRO A 77 2.55 -4.07 -1.00
N VAL A 78 1.63 -4.45 -0.11
CA VAL A 78 0.24 -4.77 -0.46
C VAL A 78 -0.51 -3.55 -0.98
N GLY A 79 -0.41 -2.40 -0.30
CA GLY A 79 -1.04 -1.16 -0.74
C GLY A 79 -0.59 -0.74 -2.15
N ALA A 80 0.71 -0.86 -2.44
CA ALA A 80 1.24 -0.54 -3.77
C ALA A 80 0.73 -1.50 -4.85
N MET A 81 0.69 -2.80 -4.55
CA MET A 81 0.19 -3.79 -5.48
C MET A 81 -1.29 -3.56 -5.81
N ILE A 82 -2.15 -3.30 -4.82
CA ILE A 82 -3.58 -3.06 -5.06
C ILE A 82 -3.77 -1.75 -5.84
N THR A 83 -2.98 -0.72 -5.57
CA THR A 83 -2.99 0.53 -6.37
C THR A 83 -2.66 0.25 -7.84
N ALA A 84 -1.63 -0.56 -8.10
CA ALA A 84 -1.28 -0.98 -9.44
C ALA A 84 -2.42 -1.77 -10.12
N ARG A 85 -3.13 -2.62 -9.37
CA ARG A 85 -4.30 -3.34 -9.89
C ARG A 85 -5.47 -2.42 -10.24
N LEU A 86 -5.80 -1.46 -9.38
CA LEU A 86 -6.82 -0.44 -9.70
C LEU A 86 -6.47 0.30 -10.99
N ARG A 87 -5.18 0.63 -11.17
CA ARG A 87 -4.71 1.27 -12.41
C ARG A 87 -4.87 0.37 -13.62
N LEU A 88 -4.46 -0.90 -13.53
CA LEU A 88 -4.60 -1.88 -14.62
C LEU A 88 -6.06 -2.11 -15.01
N GLN A 89 -6.97 -2.10 -14.03
CA GLN A 89 -8.41 -2.22 -14.24
C GLN A 89 -9.09 -0.91 -14.67
N ARG A 90 -8.31 0.17 -14.89
CA ARG A 90 -8.81 1.52 -15.23
C ARG A 90 -9.84 2.03 -14.21
N LEU A 91 -9.61 1.77 -12.92
CA LEU A 91 -10.40 2.28 -11.80
C LEU A 91 -9.77 3.54 -11.16
N CYS A 92 -8.52 3.88 -11.51
CA CYS A 92 -7.84 5.12 -11.14
C CYS A 92 -6.87 5.60 -12.24
N THR A 93 -6.74 6.93 -12.39
CA THR A 93 -5.81 7.52 -13.36
C THR A 93 -4.37 7.32 -12.90
N ARG A 94 -3.38 7.59 -13.76
CA ARG A 94 -1.97 7.54 -13.38
C ARG A 94 -1.70 8.45 -12.19
N ILE A 95 -2.16 9.71 -12.25
CA ILE A 95 -1.97 10.69 -11.17
C ILE A 95 -2.69 10.28 -9.89
N GLU A 96 -3.92 9.76 -9.99
CA GLU A 96 -4.66 9.28 -8.81
C GLU A 96 -3.94 8.08 -8.15
N GLY A 97 -3.40 7.17 -8.97
CA GLY A 97 -2.58 6.06 -8.49
C GLY A 97 -1.26 6.53 -7.84
N GLU A 98 -0.56 7.47 -8.47
CA GLU A 98 0.66 8.08 -7.91
C GLU A 98 0.37 8.74 -6.55
N ARG A 99 -0.72 9.51 -6.44
CA ARG A 99 -1.15 10.12 -5.18
C ARG A 99 -1.45 9.06 -4.12
N LEU A 100 -2.20 8.01 -4.46
CA LEU A 100 -2.49 6.90 -3.56
C LEU A 100 -1.20 6.28 -3.01
N LEU A 101 -0.28 5.91 -3.90
CA LEU A 101 0.99 5.28 -3.52
C LEU A 101 1.76 6.06 -2.46
N VAL A 102 1.79 7.39 -2.54
CA VAL A 102 2.60 8.19 -1.61
C VAL A 102 2.15 8.06 -0.15
N PHE A 103 0.85 7.97 0.12
CA PHE A 103 0.36 7.93 1.52
C PHE A 103 -0.16 6.56 1.96
N THR A 104 -0.34 5.61 1.04
CA THR A 104 -0.84 4.27 1.37
C THR A 104 0.25 3.19 1.32
N ASN A 105 1.44 3.49 0.80
CA ASN A 105 2.58 2.56 0.82
C ASN A 105 3.47 2.79 2.05
N ASN A 106 3.00 2.34 3.20
CA ASN A 106 3.66 2.57 4.49
C ASN A 106 3.98 1.27 5.23
N SER A 107 4.72 1.36 6.35
CA SER A 107 5.05 0.20 7.17
C SER A 107 3.80 -0.37 7.83
N SER A 108 3.73 -1.71 7.97
CA SER A 108 2.61 -2.34 8.66
C SER A 108 2.61 -1.98 10.16
N PRO A 109 1.43 -1.85 10.80
CA PRO A 109 1.35 -1.58 12.23
C PRO A 109 2.06 -2.66 13.05
N LEU A 110 1.98 -3.92 12.61
CA LEU A 110 2.69 -5.02 13.26
C LEU A 110 4.22 -4.82 13.21
N PHE A 111 4.77 -4.39 12.08
CA PHE A 111 6.19 -4.09 11.97
C PHE A 111 6.60 -2.94 12.90
N MET A 112 5.82 -1.85 12.92
CA MET A 112 6.11 -0.69 13.79
C MET A 112 6.02 -1.03 15.28
N LEU A 113 5.01 -1.78 15.71
CA LEU A 113 4.81 -2.12 17.13
C LEU A 113 5.77 -3.23 17.59
N VAL A 114 5.85 -4.32 16.83
CA VAL A 114 6.56 -5.52 17.27
C VAL A 114 8.02 -5.44 16.90
N ALA A 115 8.35 -5.25 15.61
CA ALA A 115 9.74 -5.28 15.18
C ALA A 115 10.49 -4.04 15.66
N VAL A 116 9.93 -2.84 15.46
CA VAL A 116 10.61 -1.59 15.79
C VAL A 116 10.51 -1.28 17.28
N ALA A 117 9.31 -1.06 17.84
CA ALA A 117 9.19 -0.63 19.23
C ALA A 117 9.63 -1.71 20.24
N ALA A 118 9.06 -2.91 20.17
CA ALA A 118 9.40 -3.99 21.11
C ALA A 118 10.72 -4.69 20.77
N GLY A 119 10.99 -4.94 19.49
CA GLY A 119 12.15 -5.70 19.04
C GLY A 119 13.46 -4.90 19.03
N MET A 120 13.49 -3.75 18.36
CA MET A 120 14.70 -2.95 18.18
C MET A 120 14.94 -1.98 19.35
N PHE A 121 13.90 -1.27 19.79
CA PHE A 121 14.03 -0.30 20.88
C PHE A 121 13.88 -0.92 22.27
N HIS A 122 13.49 -2.20 22.35
CA HIS A 122 13.16 -2.88 23.61
C HIS A 122 12.18 -2.08 24.50
N ASN A 123 11.35 -1.23 23.87
CA ASN A 123 10.44 -0.33 24.55
C ASN A 123 9.09 -0.28 23.81
N PRO A 124 8.16 -1.19 24.14
CA PRO A 124 6.84 -1.25 23.53
C PRO A 124 6.01 0.04 23.71
N SER A 125 6.30 0.86 24.73
CA SER A 125 5.59 2.12 24.97
C SER A 125 5.81 3.16 23.87
N LEU A 126 6.88 3.01 23.07
CA LEU A 126 7.13 3.86 21.89
C LEU A 126 6.21 3.51 20.71
N GLY A 127 5.56 2.36 20.72
CA GLY A 127 4.73 1.87 19.63
C GLY A 127 3.65 2.86 19.17
N PRO A 128 2.80 3.38 20.08
CA PRO A 128 1.79 4.39 19.74
C PRO A 128 2.39 5.67 19.14
N LEU A 129 3.52 6.15 19.67
CA LEU A 129 4.19 7.34 19.16
C LEU A 129 4.70 7.13 17.72
N ILE A 130 5.29 5.97 17.45
CA ILE A 130 5.80 5.59 16.12
C ILE A 130 4.64 5.47 15.13
N ILE A 131 3.58 4.73 15.46
CA ILE A 131 2.41 4.60 14.58
C ILE A 131 1.81 5.97 14.30
N PHE A 132 1.57 6.75 15.34
CA PHE A 132 0.89 8.04 15.19
C PHE A 132 1.70 9.01 14.32
N SER A 133 3.00 9.15 14.59
CA SER A 133 3.87 10.00 13.78
C SER A 133 3.96 9.53 12.33
N HIS A 134 4.04 8.22 12.10
CA HIS A 134 4.13 7.65 10.75
C HIS A 134 2.85 7.86 9.95
N TYR A 135 1.69 7.55 10.54
CA TYR A 135 0.40 7.74 9.87
C TYR A 135 0.07 9.21 9.67
N LEU A 136 0.38 10.07 10.65
CA LEU A 136 0.19 11.50 10.49
C LEU A 136 1.05 12.06 9.35
N ALA A 137 2.31 11.65 9.25
CA ALA A 137 3.19 12.04 8.14
C ALA A 137 2.62 11.60 6.78
N ASN A 138 2.15 10.35 6.68
CA ASN A 138 1.56 9.83 5.44
C ASN A 138 0.29 10.61 5.05
N LEU A 139 -0.64 10.81 5.99
CA LEU A 139 -1.87 11.58 5.74
C LEU A 139 -1.56 13.02 5.33
N THR A 140 -0.55 13.64 5.96
CA THR A 140 -0.10 15.00 5.63
C THR A 140 0.45 15.04 4.21
N LEU A 141 1.27 14.07 3.81
CA LEU A 141 1.76 13.95 2.42
C LEU A 141 0.61 13.78 1.42
N GLY A 142 -0.36 12.92 1.73
CA GLY A 142 -1.55 12.74 0.88
C GLY A 142 -2.32 14.04 0.71
N PHE A 143 -2.48 14.82 1.78
CA PHE A 143 -3.16 16.11 1.74
C PHE A 143 -2.35 17.16 0.94
N CYS A 144 -1.04 17.27 1.19
CA CYS A 144 -0.17 18.19 0.47
C CYS A 144 -0.13 17.90 -1.04
N LEU A 145 -0.11 16.62 -1.42
CA LEU A 145 -0.04 16.19 -2.82
C LEU A 145 -1.40 16.12 -3.52
N ARG A 146 -2.49 16.52 -2.85
CA ARG A 146 -3.83 16.61 -3.45
C ARG A 146 -3.84 17.41 -4.76
N TYR A 147 -2.99 18.43 -4.87
CA TYR A 147 -2.88 19.31 -6.04
C TYR A 147 -1.87 18.86 -7.09
N TYR A 148 -1.07 17.83 -6.81
CA TYR A 148 -0.04 17.33 -7.70
C TYR A 148 -0.67 16.72 -8.97
N GLY A 149 -0.34 17.23 -10.16
CA GLY A 149 -0.88 16.70 -11.42
C GLY A 149 -2.34 17.07 -11.71
N CYS A 150 -2.89 18.12 -11.10
CA CYS A 150 -4.29 18.56 -11.35
C CYS A 150 -4.60 18.97 -12.81
N LYS A 151 -3.59 19.18 -13.65
CA LYS A 151 -3.76 19.52 -15.08
C LYS A 151 -3.54 18.32 -16.01
N ASP A 152 -3.38 17.12 -15.46
CA ASP A 152 -3.19 15.93 -16.29
C ASP A 152 -4.48 15.64 -17.09
N PRO A 153 -4.40 15.43 -18.42
CA PRO A 153 -5.56 15.26 -19.26
C PRO A 153 -6.19 13.86 -19.15
N GLU A 154 -5.57 12.92 -18.44
CA GLU A 154 -6.09 11.57 -18.31
C GLU A 154 -7.40 11.54 -17.51
N THR A 155 -8.48 11.12 -18.16
CA THR A 155 -9.79 10.88 -17.54
C THR A 155 -10.21 9.43 -17.72
N ILE A 156 -10.75 8.81 -16.67
CA ILE A 156 -11.38 7.50 -16.75
C ILE A 156 -12.87 7.68 -17.02
N THR A 157 -13.32 7.17 -18.17
CA THR A 157 -14.74 6.98 -18.45
C THR A 157 -15.18 5.65 -17.86
N LEU A 158 -15.95 5.68 -16.77
CA LEU A 158 -16.64 4.48 -16.28
C LEU A 158 -17.60 3.99 -17.37
N PRO A 159 -17.67 2.68 -17.67
CA PRO A 159 -18.73 2.15 -18.52
C PRO A 159 -20.08 2.46 -17.87
N LYS A 160 -20.99 3.04 -18.67
CA LYS A 160 -22.39 3.29 -18.27
C LYS A 160 -23.13 1.99 -17.99
#